data_AF-A0A7C5AQ38-F1
#
_entry.id   AF-A0A7C5AQ38-F1
#
_cell.length_a   1.000
_cell.length_b   1.000
_cell.length_c   1.000
_cell.angle_alpha   90.00
_cell.angle_beta   90.00
_cell.angle_gamma   90.00
#
_symmetry.space_group_name_H-M   'P 1'
#
loop_
_entity.id
_entity.type
_entity.pdbx_description
1 polymer ?
#
loop_
_entity_poly.entity_id
_entity_poly.type
_entity_poly.pdbx_seq_one_letter_code
_entity_poly.pdbx_strand_id
1 'polypeptide(L)' 'MPTPSDYASFLLRLWREDPGCGAPQEWHGEIEHIQTGQHWTFRSLNEVLAFLCRLEEDLGALEPPPVA' A
#
# COMPACT_ATOMS: atom_id res chain seq x y z
N MET A 1 -7.26 11.33 -26.76
CA MET A 1 -6.47 11.59 -25.54
C MET A 1 -6.87 10.52 -24.54
N PRO A 2 -5.97 9.66 -24.03
CA PRO A 2 -6.34 8.79 -22.92
C PRO A 2 -6.72 9.70 -21.75
N THR A 3 -7.88 9.46 -21.13
CA THR A 3 -8.23 10.07 -19.85
C THR A 3 -7.11 9.78 -18.85
N PRO A 4 -6.83 10.67 -17.87
CA PRO A 4 -6.02 10.26 -16.72
C PRO A 4 -6.69 9.00 -16.19
N SER A 5 -6.01 7.87 -16.34
CA SER A 5 -6.58 6.61 -15.92
C SER A 5 -6.57 6.67 -14.40
N ASP A 6 -7.74 6.54 -13.77
CA ASP A 6 -7.92 6.39 -12.32
C ASP A 6 -7.36 5.04 -11.82
N TYR A 7 -6.25 4.61 -12.42
CA TYR A 7 -5.64 3.30 -12.31
C TYR A 7 -4.22 3.49 -11.81
N ALA A 8 -4.00 3.05 -10.57
CA ALA A 8 -2.70 2.96 -9.95
C ALA A 8 -2.34 1.47 -9.74
N SER A 9 -1.06 1.15 -9.89
CA SER A 9 -0.55 -0.22 -9.75
C SER A 9 0.42 -0.27 -8.60
N PHE A 10 0.24 -1.26 -7.73
CA PHE A 10 1.09 -1.46 -6.58
C PHE A 10 1.66 -2.86 -6.58
N LEU A 11 2.90 -3.00 -6.15
CA LEU A 11 3.51 -4.27 -5.81
C LEU A 11 3.58 -4.38 -4.29
N LEU A 12 2.92 -5.40 -3.75
CA LEU A 12 2.96 -5.74 -2.33
C LEU A 12 3.89 -6.94 -2.14
N ARG A 13 4.90 -6.78 -1.28
CA ARG A 13 5.80 -7.85 -0.83
C ARG A 13 5.53 -8.10 0.65
N LEU A 14 5.33 -9.36 1.03
CA LEU A 14 5.16 -9.78 2.42
C LEU A 14 6.17 -10.89 2.72
N TRP A 15 6.87 -10.76 3.84
CA TRP A 15 7.80 -11.78 4.29
C TRP A 15 7.82 -11.84 5.82
N ARG A 16 8.38 -12.93 6.35
CA ARG A 16 8.64 -13.08 7.78
C ARG A 16 10.14 -13.12 7.96
N GLU A 17 10.65 -12.26 8.83
CA GLU A 17 12.03 -12.42 9.28
C GLU A 17 12.04 -13.52 10.36
N ASP A 18 12.97 -14.46 10.22
CA ASP A 18 13.30 -15.37 11.30
C ASP A 18 14.26 -14.63 12.25
N PRO A 19 13.81 -14.22 13.44
CA PRO A 19 14.63 -13.43 14.34
C PRO A 19 15.70 -14.27 15.06
N GLY A 20 15.80 -15.57 14.76
CA GLY A 20 16.65 -16.51 15.48
C GLY A 20 16.01 -17.01 16.77
N CYS A 21 16.77 -17.79 17.54
CA CYS A 21 16.24 -18.57 18.65
C CYS A 21 15.63 -17.69 19.76
N GLY A 22 14.30 -17.73 19.88
CA GLY A 22 13.56 -17.20 21.04
C GLY A 22 12.74 -15.92 20.80
N ALA A 23 12.83 -15.30 19.62
CA ALA A 23 12.01 -14.13 19.28
C ALA A 23 10.80 -14.52 18.42
N PRO A 24 9.66 -13.82 18.55
CA PRO A 24 8.49 -14.06 17.72
C PRO A 24 8.79 -13.67 16.27
N GLN A 25 8.44 -14.53 15.31
CA GLN A 25 8.56 -14.21 13.89
C GLN A 25 7.65 -13.03 13.54
N GLU A 26 8.27 -11.89 13.19
CA GLU A 26 7.60 -10.65 12.83
C GLU A 26 7.28 -10.64 11.32
N TRP A 27 6.10 -10.13 10.99
CA TRP A 27 5.68 -9.94 9.61
C TRP A 27 6.19 -8.58 9.13
N HIS A 28 6.89 -8.58 8.01
CA HIS A 28 7.30 -7.38 7.31
C HIS A 28 6.50 -7.23 6.02
N GLY A 29 6.33 -5.98 5.62
CA GLY A 29 5.66 -5.65 4.38
C GLY A 29 6.37 -4.52 3.65
N GLU A 30 6.27 -4.54 2.34
CA GLU A 30 6.67 -3.43 1.48
C GLU A 30 5.62 -3.22 0.41
N ILE A 31 5.28 -1.96 0.17
CA ILE A 31 4.43 -1.55 -0.96
C ILE A 31 5.27 -0.65 -1.85
N GLU A 32 5.20 -0.89 -3.16
CA GLU A 32 5.83 -0.06 -4.19
C GLU A 32 4.75 0.40 -5.17
N HIS A 33 4.63 1.71 -5.37
CA HIS A 33 3.79 2.29 -6.42
C HIS A 33 4.56 2.29 -7.74
N ILE A 34 4.14 1.44 -8.67
CA ILE A 34 4.90 1.13 -9.89
C ILE A 34 5.05 2.37 -10.79
N GLN A 35 4.04 3.23 -10.83
CA GLN A 35 4.03 4.41 -11.69
C GLN A 35 5.00 5.50 -11.22
N THR A 36 5.14 5.72 -9.91
CA THR A 36 6.03 6.76 -9.35
C THR A 36 7.35 6.23 -8.82
N GLY A 37 7.47 4.91 -8.64
CA GLY A 37 8.60 4.26 -7.97
C GLY A 37 8.65 4.54 -6.46
N GLN A 38 7.60 5.11 -5.87
CA GLN A 38 7.57 5.36 -4.42
C GLN A 38 7.40 4.05 -3.66
N HIS A 39 8.14 3.88 -2.57
CA HIS A 39 8.13 2.67 -1.76
C HIS A 39 7.88 2.99 -0.28
N TRP A 40 7.22 2.07 0.41
CA TRP A 40 6.93 2.14 1.84
C TRP A 40 7.19 0.78 2.48
N THR A 41 7.86 0.78 3.62
CA THR A 41 8.19 -0.44 4.39
C THR A 41 7.47 -0.46 5.73
N PHE A 42 7.05 -1.64 6.17
CA PHE A 42 6.22 -1.86 7.35
C PHE A 42 6.78 -3.01 8.19
N ARG A 43 6.61 -2.93 9.52
CA ARG A 43 7.05 -3.94 10.50
C ARG A 43 5.92 -4.83 11.00
N SER A 44 4.71 -4.64 10.48
CA SER A 44 3.58 -5.53 10.77
C SER A 44 2.59 -5.55 9.62
N LEU A 45 1.83 -6.65 9.54
CA LEU A 45 0.72 -6.76 8.59
C LEU A 45 -0.37 -5.71 8.87
N ASN A 46 -0.57 -5.32 10.13
CA ASN A 46 -1.55 -4.30 10.50
C ASN A 46 -1.20 -2.93 9.93
N GLU A 47 0.07 -2.57 9.91
CA GLU A 47 0.53 -1.31 9.29
C GLU A 47 0.30 -1.30 7.77
N VAL A 48 0.55 -2.44 7.10
CA VAL A 48 0.25 -2.61 5.66
C VAL A 48 -1.24 -2.41 5.38
N LEU A 49 -2.11 -3.06 6.16
CA LEU A 49 -3.57 -2.93 5.99
C LEU A 49 -4.04 -1.50 6.25
N ALA A 50 -3.54 -0.85 7.31
CA ALA A 50 -3.87 0.54 7.61
C ALA A 50 -3.38 1.52 6.53
N PHE A 51 -2.31 1.18 5.81
CA PHE A 51 -1.89 1.95 4.63
C PHE A 51 -2.86 1.76 3.46
N LEU A 52 -3.23 0.51 3.15
CA LEU A 52 -4.16 0.22 2.04
C LEU A 52 -5.54 0.85 2.23
N CYS A 53 -6.08 0.87 3.46
CA CYS A 53 -7.34 1.55 3.75
C CYS A 53 -7.25 3.07 3.53
N ARG A 54 -6.16 3.72 3.95
CA ARG A 54 -5.96 5.16 3.69
C ARG A 54 -5.78 5.46 2.21
N LEU A 55 -5.11 4.57 1.48
CA LEU A 55 -4.93 4.71 0.05
C LEU A 55 -6.27 4.64 -0.70
N GLU A 56 -7.20 3.79 -0.27
CA GLU A 56 -8.58 3.75 -0.79
C GLU A 56 -9.30 5.09 -0.53
N GLU A 57 -9.19 5.65 0.68
CA GLU A 57 -9.78 6.95 1.03
C GLU A 57 -9.20 8.08 0.15
N ASP A 58 -7.88 8.12 -0.03
CA ASP A 58 -7.19 9.14 -0.83
C ASP A 58 -7.52 9.02 -2.33
N LEU A 59 -7.65 7.79 -2.85
CA LEU A 59 -8.05 7.56 -4.25
C LEU A 59 -9.55 7.79 -4.48
N GLY A 60 -10.40 7.47 -3.51
CA GLY A 60 -11.85 7.71 -3.56
C GLY A 60 -12.23 9.18 -3.37
N ALA A 61 -11.42 9.95 -2.65
CA ALA A 61 -11.62 11.40 -2.47
C ALA A 61 -11.39 12.23 -3.76
N LEU A 62 -10.88 11.61 -4.84
CA LEU A 62 -10.71 12.24 -6.15
C LEU A 62 -11.96 12.16 -7.03
N GLU A 63 -13.07 11.54 -6.57
CA GLU A 63 -14.34 11.62 -7.30
C GLU A 63 -14.80 13.09 -7.40
N PRO A 64 -14.99 13.63 -8.62
CA PRO A 64 -15.47 15.00 -8.77
C PRO A 64 -16.88 15.12 -8.17
N PRO A 65 -17.21 16.27 -7.53
CA PRO A 65 -18.55 16.46 -6.98
C PRO A 65 -19.61 16.26 -8.07
N PRO A 66 -20.78 15.69 -7.74
CA PRO A 66 -21.84 15.51 -8.71
C PRO A 66 -22.19 16.88 -9.29
N VAL A 67 -22.10 17.01 -10.62
CA VAL A 67 -22.57 18.19 -11.34
C VAL A 67 -24.06 18.32 -11.08
N ALA A 68 -24.44 19.39 -10.36
CA ALA A 68 -25.83 19.79 -10.12
C ALA A 68 -26.46 20.41 -11.37
#